data_AF-A0ABD3MHE6-F1
#
_entry.id   AF-A0ABD3MHE6-F1
#
_cell.length_a   1.000
_cell.length_b   1.000
_cell.length_c   1.000
_cell.angle_alpha   90.00
_cell.angle_beta   90.00
_cell.angle_gamma   90.00
#
_symmetry.space_group_name_H-M   'P 1'
#
loop_
_entity.id
_entity.type
_entity.pdbx_description
1 polymer ?
#
loop_
_entity_poly.entity_id
_entity_poly.type
_entity_poly.pdbx_seq_one_letter_code
_entity_poly.pdbx_strand_id
1 'polypeptide(L)' 'MIIVLLVEMLMEGNEDLACFRGKPDEAVRQLKERFRLDLNDNGIRKYVDSLIDESLENWRTRWYDRYQRFCVGVL' A
#
# COMPACT_ATOMS: atom_id res chain seq x y z
N MET A 1 11.56 -11.18 5.79
CA MET A 1 11.11 -10.66 7.11
C MET A 1 11.94 -9.49 7.64
N ILE A 2 13.11 -9.17 7.06
CA ILE A 2 13.96 -8.03 7.48
C ILE A 2 13.18 -6.70 7.50
N ILE A 3 12.32 -6.46 6.50
CA ILE A 3 11.53 -5.22 6.41
C ILE A 3 10.57 -5.08 7.60
N VAL A 4 9.89 -6.15 8.02
CA VAL A 4 8.96 -6.10 9.16
C VAL A 4 9.72 -5.79 10.45
N LEU A 5 10.86 -6.47 10.67
CA LEU A 5 11.72 -6.23 11.83
C LEU A 5 12.24 -4.79 11.90
N LEU A 6 12.63 -4.22 10.76
CA LEU A 6 13.05 -2.82 10.69
C LEU A 6 11.94 -1.86 11.10
N VAL A 7 10.70 -2.15 10.70
CA VAL A 7 9.54 -1.30 11.05
C VAL A 7 9.14 -1.48 12.52
N GLU A 8 9.27 -2.69 13.08
CA GLU A 8 9.10 -2.95 14.52
C GLU A 8 10.11 -2.16 15.35
N MET A 9 11.37 -2.10 14.95
CA MET A 9 12.38 -1.27 15.62
C MET A 9 12.15 0.23 15.40
N LEU A 10 11.67 0.64 14.22
CA LEU A 10 11.38 2.05 13.93
C LEU A 10 10.24 2.57 14.79
N MET A 11 9.27 1.71 15.11
CA MET A 11 8.15 2.03 15.99
C MET A 11 8.61 2.52 17.36
N GLU A 12 9.67 1.90 17.91
CA GLU A 12 10.28 2.32 19.17
C GLU A 12 10.94 3.71 18.99
N GLY A 13 10.41 4.71 19.69
CA GLY A 13 10.92 6.08 19.66
C GLY A 13 10.40 6.96 18.51
N ASN A 14 9.53 6.45 17.63
CA ASN A 14 8.88 7.25 16.58
C ASN A 14 7.34 7.22 16.66
N GLU A 15 6.79 7.18 17.87
CA GLU A 15 5.33 7.12 18.12
C GLU A 15 4.56 8.31 17.52
N ASP A 16 5.23 9.44 17.33
CA ASP A 16 4.64 10.66 16.78
C ASP A 16 4.33 10.59 15.27
N LEU A 17 4.88 9.60 14.56
CA LEU A 17 4.63 9.41 13.14
C LEU A 17 3.15 9.12 12.88
N ALA A 18 2.58 9.78 11.89
CA ALA A 18 1.15 9.66 11.57
C ALA A 18 0.71 8.21 11.26
N CYS A 19 1.61 7.37 10.74
CA CYS A 19 1.35 5.96 10.48
C CYS A 19 1.32 5.08 11.75
N PHE A 20 1.88 5.55 12.87
CA PHE A 20 1.94 4.81 14.14
C PHE A 20 0.99 5.37 15.21
N ARG A 21 0.48 6.60 15.04
CA ARG A 21 -0.38 7.26 16.03
C ARG A 21 -1.57 6.40 16.46
N GLY A 22 -1.53 5.97 17.72
CA GLY A 22 -2.62 5.30 18.43
C GLY A 22 -2.81 3.82 18.11
N LYS A 23 -2.20 3.29 17.03
CA LYS A 23 -2.30 1.87 16.65
C LYS A 23 -1.04 1.36 15.94
N PRO A 24 0.13 1.42 16.60
CA PRO A 24 1.39 1.09 15.95
C PRO A 24 1.51 -0.42 15.63
N ASP A 25 1.03 -1.29 16.51
CA ASP A 25 0.96 -2.75 16.28
C ASP A 25 0.10 -3.12 15.06
N GLU A 26 -0.98 -2.36 14.83
CA GLU A 26 -1.89 -2.58 13.71
C GLU A 26 -1.20 -2.24 12.38
N ALA A 27 -0.39 -1.18 12.34
CA ALA A 27 0.39 -0.83 11.15
C ALA A 27 1.42 -1.93 10.81
N VAL A 28 2.10 -2.47 11.81
CA VAL A 28 3.04 -3.60 11.63
C VAL A 28 2.30 -4.87 11.18
N ARG A 29 1.16 -5.18 11.80
CA ARG A 29 0.31 -6.33 11.43
C ARG A 29 -0.15 -6.24 9.98
N GLN A 30 -0.71 -5.10 9.57
CA GLN A 30 -1.15 -4.87 8.20
C GLN A 30 0.03 -4.96 7.21
N LEU A 31 1.20 -4.42 7.57
CA LEU A 31 2.40 -4.56 6.73
C LEU A 31 2.77 -6.04 6.54
N LYS A 32 2.72 -6.84 7.62
CA LYS A 32 3.00 -8.28 7.56
C LYS A 32 2.01 -9.02 6.67
N GLU A 33 0.72 -8.67 6.74
CA GLU A 33 -0.34 -9.27 5.92
C GLU A 33 -0.16 -9.01 4.43
N ARG A 34 0.40 -7.86 4.04
CA ARG A 34 0.68 -7.53 2.65
C ARG A 34 1.69 -8.45 1.98
N PHE A 35 2.54 -9.15 2.74
CA PHE A 35 3.48 -10.13 2.19
C PHE A 35 2.82 -11.45 1.79
N ARG A 36 1.56 -11.70 2.21
CA ARG A 36 0.77 -12.88 1.83
C ARG A 36 1.54 -14.21 1.90
N LEU A 37 2.19 -14.43 3.04
CA LEU A 37 2.99 -15.64 3.32
C LEU A 37 2.14 -16.93 3.35
N ASP A 38 0.82 -16.79 3.34
CA ASP A 38 -0.15 -17.87 3.21
C ASP A 38 -0.25 -18.45 1.79
N LEU A 39 0.22 -17.72 0.78
CA LEU A 39 0.11 -18.11 -0.63
C LEU A 39 1.37 -18.80 -1.16
N ASN A 40 1.20 -19.67 -2.15
CA ASN A 40 2.30 -20.21 -2.95
C ASN A 40 2.66 -19.25 -4.11
N ASP A 41 3.75 -19.53 -4.83
CA ASP A 41 4.27 -18.67 -5.91
C ASP A 41 3.23 -18.33 -7.00
N ASN A 42 2.39 -19.30 -7.38
CA ASN A 42 1.32 -19.06 -8.34
C ASN A 42 0.17 -18.23 -7.75
N GLY A 43 -0.14 -18.44 -6.48
CA GLY A 43 -1.16 -17.71 -5.74
C GLY A 43 -0.79 -16.24 -5.54
N ILE A 44 0.45 -15.96 -5.16
CA ILE A 44 0.92 -14.57 -5.01
C ILE A 44 0.90 -13.84 -6.34
N ARG A 45 1.27 -14.51 -7.44
CA ARG A 45 1.20 -13.91 -8.79
C ARG A 45 -0.23 -13.48 -9.14
N LYS A 46 -1.19 -14.39 -9.01
CA LYS A 46 -2.61 -14.08 -9.25
C LYS A 46 -3.14 -12.98 -8.32
N TYR A 47 -2.71 -12.99 -7.06
CA TYR A 47 -3.09 -11.95 -6.11
C TYR A 47 -2.56 -10.58 -6.54
N VAL A 48 -1.29 -10.47 -6.91
CA VAL A 48 -0.70 -9.22 -7.41
C VAL A 48 -1.38 -8.76 -8.69
N ASP A 49 -1.63 -9.67 -9.65
CA ASP A 49 -2.36 -9.35 -10.88
C ASP A 49 -3.75 -8.77 -10.56
N SER A 50 -4.47 -9.36 -9.59
CA SER A 50 -5.79 -8.85 -9.19
C SER A 50 -5.75 -7.46 -8.55
N LEU A 51 -4.69 -7.13 -7.79
CA LEU A 51 -4.50 -5.79 -7.24
C LEU A 51 -4.19 -4.75 -8.34
N ILE A 52 -3.46 -5.17 -9.38
CA ILE A 52 -3.20 -4.34 -10.55
C ILE A 52 -4.51 -4.05 -11.27
N ASP A 53 -5.31 -5.09 -11.54
CA ASP A 53 -6.61 -4.94 -12.21
C ASP A 53 -7.58 -4.04 -11.43
N GLU A 54 -7.61 -4.14 -10.11
CA GLU A 54 -8.40 -3.24 -9.25
C GLU A 54 -7.91 -1.78 -9.31
N SER A 55 -6.60 -1.60 -9.42
CA SER A 55 -5.97 -0.28 -9.50
C SER A 55 -6.10 0.35 -10.88
N LEU A 56 -6.15 -0.48 -11.94
CA LEU A 56 -6.32 -0.05 -13.32
C LEU A 56 -7.69 0.58 -13.53
N GLU A 57 -7.71 1.65 -14.33
CA GLU A 57 -8.91 2.41 -14.66
C GLU A 57 -9.76 2.87 -13.47
N ASN A 58 -9.16 2.96 -12.27
CA ASN A 58 -9.84 3.48 -11.10
C ASN A 58 -10.48 4.82 -11.48
N TRP A 59 -11.80 4.91 -11.28
CA TRP A 59 -12.61 6.05 -11.68
C TRP A 59 -11.98 7.38 -11.21
N ARG A 60 -11.38 7.38 -10.01
CA ARG A 60 -10.70 8.54 -9.45
C ARG A 60 -9.52 8.98 -10.30
N THR A 61 -8.69 8.04 -10.76
CA THR A 61 -7.56 8.31 -11.66
C THR A 61 -8.05 8.87 -12.99
N ARG A 62 -9.10 8.28 -13.58
CA ARG A 62 -9.69 8.78 -14.84
C ARG A 62 -10.21 10.21 -14.73
N TRP A 63 -10.85 10.56 -13.62
CA TRP A 63 -11.32 11.93 -13.38
C TRP A 63 -10.19 12.90 -13.09
N TYR A 64 -9.15 12.46 -12.37
CA TYR A 64 -7.95 13.26 -12.16
C TYR A 64 -7.25 13.57 -13.48
N ASP A 65 -7.06 12.58 -14.35
CA ASP A 65 -6.47 12.76 -15.69
C ASP A 65 -7.30 13.73 -16.54
N ARG A 66 -8.64 13.62 -16.47
CA ARG A 66 -9.54 14.54 -17.18
C ARG A 66 -9.42 15.97 -16.64
N TYR A 67 -9.30 16.14 -15.32
CA TYR A 67 -9.04 17.44 -14.71
C TYR A 67 -7.68 17.98 -15.13
N GLN A 68 -6.61 17.17 -15.08
CA GLN A 68 -5.28 17.60 -15.50
C GLN A 68 -5.26 18.06 -16.96
N ARG A 69 -5.90 17.30 -17.87
CA ARG A 69 -5.98 17.68 -19.29
C ARG A 69 -6.77 18.97 -19.50
N PHE A 70 -7.87 19.16 -18.77
CA PHE A 70 -8.75 20.31 -18.97
C PHE A 70 -8.27 21.59 -18.26
N CYS A 71 -7.81 21.48 -17.01
CA CYS A 71 -7.46 22.63 -16.17
C CYS A 71 -5.97 22.94 -16.16
N VAL A 72 -5.10 21.92 -16.30
CA VAL A 72 -3.64 22.09 -16.22
C VAL A 72 -2.98 22.04 -17.60
N GLY A 73 -3.64 21.42 -18.60
CA GLY A 73 -3.13 21.31 -19.96
C GLY A 73 -2.03 20.27 -20.13
N VAL A 74 -1.86 19.37 -19.16
CA VAL A 74 -0.90 18.25 -19.24
C VAL A 74 -1.51 17.15 -20.11
N LEU A 75 -0.78 16.75 -21.15
CA LEU A 75 -1.21 15.80 -22.18
C LEU A 75 -0.67 14.40 -21.90
#